data_AF-A0A9E3RFK0-F1
#
_entry.id   AF-A0A9E3RFK0-F1
#
_cell.length_a   1.000
_cell.length_b   1.000
_cell.length_c   1.000
_cell.angle_alpha   90.00
_cell.angle_beta   90.00
_cell.angle_gamma   90.00
#
_symmetry.space_group_name_H-M   'P 1'
#
loop_
_entity.id
_entity.type
_entity.pdbx_description
1 polymer ?
#
loop_
_entity_poly.entity_id
_entity_poly.type
_entity_poly.pdbx_seq_one_letter_code
_entity_poly.pdbx_strand_id
1 'polypeptide(L)'
;MKMTEVSRTDLLSKLAPAQTLYIIKPVVVLRELLKFTFMDLVLREWLQLTRYDPHPVQGESRLGDALVVPGKNFKQEKPMLHEMVFLYPFYKKPGARVVMKHLLQMALSAASSEGHFKEKLMMKSREMNPLFKKTFIQKIFGGQNLTEEGKFAQEDLIRQLNVLDKELPALLKSDKDKASALLKKIRGNVCLLNSFKFEMIERIGQELLLLEEELEGGAS
;
A
#
# COMPACT_ATOMS: atom_id res chain seq x y z
N MET A 1 4.14 -39.72 -2.45
CA MET A 1 3.02 -39.04 -1.77
C MET A 1 2.66 -37.81 -2.60
N LYS A 2 1.54 -37.87 -3.34
CA LYS A 2 1.10 -36.82 -4.26
C LYS A 2 0.64 -35.62 -3.44
N MET A 3 1.31 -34.48 -3.56
CA MET A 3 0.80 -33.20 -3.06
C MET A 3 -0.39 -32.79 -3.93
N THR A 4 -1.56 -32.74 -3.34
CA THR A 4 -2.81 -32.36 -3.97
C THR A 4 -2.84 -30.86 -4.27
N GLU A 5 -3.21 -30.53 -5.50
CA GLU A 5 -3.31 -29.20 -6.15
C GLU A 5 -4.38 -28.24 -5.57
N VAL A 6 -4.74 -28.36 -4.29
CA VAL A 6 -5.72 -27.45 -3.68
C VAL A 6 -5.05 -26.56 -2.65
N SER A 7 -4.99 -25.26 -3.00
CA SER A 7 -4.57 -24.10 -2.20
C SER A 7 -3.09 -23.68 -2.29
N ARG A 8 -2.55 -23.54 -3.50
CA ARG A 8 -1.58 -22.45 -3.76
C ARG A 8 -2.35 -21.14 -3.66
N THR A 9 -2.40 -20.61 -2.45
CA THR A 9 -3.18 -19.43 -2.11
C THR A 9 -2.77 -18.27 -3.02
N ASP A 10 -3.71 -17.69 -3.77
CA ASP A 10 -3.47 -16.45 -4.49
C ASP A 10 -3.23 -15.31 -3.49
N LEU A 11 -1.97 -15.13 -3.10
CA LEU A 11 -1.53 -14.14 -2.13
C LEU A 11 -1.83 -12.71 -2.58
N LEU A 12 -1.82 -12.43 -3.89
CA LEU A 12 -2.18 -11.10 -4.42
C LEU A 12 -3.62 -10.72 -4.13
N SER A 13 -4.53 -11.69 -4.01
CA SER A 13 -5.92 -11.42 -3.62
C SER A 13 -6.10 -11.11 -2.13
N LYS A 14 -5.12 -11.46 -1.29
CA LYS A 14 -5.23 -11.38 0.18
C LYS A 14 -4.38 -10.28 0.80
N LEU A 15 -3.23 -9.99 0.21
CA LEU A 15 -2.27 -9.01 0.71
C LEU A 15 -2.61 -7.62 0.20
N ALA A 16 -2.47 -6.60 1.06
CA ALA A 16 -2.45 -5.21 0.59
C ALA A 16 -1.14 -4.90 -0.16
N PRO A 17 -1.13 -3.86 -1.00
CA PRO A 17 0.05 -3.45 -1.78
C PRO A 17 1.29 -3.22 -0.93
N ALA A 18 1.17 -2.58 0.23
CA ALA A 18 2.30 -2.36 1.12
C ALA A 18 2.89 -3.69 1.63
N GLN A 19 2.05 -4.69 1.92
CA GLN A 19 2.48 -6.01 2.38
C GLN A 19 3.17 -6.79 1.26
N THR A 20 2.57 -6.83 0.08
CA THR A 20 3.17 -7.41 -1.13
C THR A 20 4.52 -6.77 -1.41
N LEU A 21 4.61 -5.44 -1.38
CA LEU A 21 5.86 -4.69 -1.58
C LEU A 21 6.93 -5.07 -0.56
N TYR A 22 6.54 -5.22 0.72
CA TYR A 22 7.48 -5.58 1.77
C TYR A 22 8.02 -7.01 1.60
N ILE A 23 7.21 -7.96 1.13
CA ILE A 23 7.68 -9.32 0.83
C ILE A 23 8.66 -9.31 -0.35
N ILE A 24 8.32 -8.63 -1.45
CA ILE A 24 9.17 -8.62 -2.66
C ILE A 24 10.43 -7.77 -2.49
N LYS A 25 10.39 -6.75 -1.63
CA LYS A 25 11.50 -5.83 -1.34
C LYS A 25 11.59 -5.53 0.16
N PRO A 26 12.21 -6.40 0.97
CA PRO A 26 12.28 -6.22 2.42
C PRO A 26 13.02 -4.96 2.91
N VAL A 27 13.88 -4.39 2.06
CA VAL A 27 14.63 -3.14 2.33
C VAL A 27 13.85 -1.87 1.98
N VAL A 28 12.54 -1.97 1.69
CA VAL A 28 11.68 -0.82 1.40
C VAL A 28 11.55 0.11 2.61
N VAL A 29 11.62 1.42 2.36
CA VAL A 29 11.54 2.48 3.40
C VAL A 29 10.10 2.77 3.82
N LEU A 30 9.90 3.38 5.00
CA LEU A 30 8.56 3.68 5.54
C LEU A 30 7.69 4.47 4.54
N ARG A 31 8.25 5.52 3.94
CA ARG A 31 7.57 6.38 2.97
C ARG A 31 6.87 5.58 1.88
N GLU A 32 7.59 4.62 1.29
CA GLU A 32 7.05 3.79 0.22
C GLU A 32 5.89 2.92 0.73
N LEU A 33 6.01 2.34 1.93
CA LEU A 33 4.93 1.56 2.52
C LEU A 33 3.67 2.40 2.81
N LEU A 34 3.83 3.62 3.32
CA LEU A 34 2.72 4.55 3.55
C LEU A 34 2.08 4.99 2.24
N LYS A 35 2.88 5.29 1.21
CA LYS A 35 2.40 5.63 -0.14
C LYS A 35 1.47 4.55 -0.70
N PHE A 36 1.90 3.29 -0.68
CA PHE A 36 1.10 2.18 -1.19
C PHE A 36 -0.10 1.83 -0.30
N THR A 37 0.01 2.03 1.02
CA THR A 37 -1.13 1.89 1.94
C THR A 37 -2.21 2.95 1.63
N PHE A 38 -1.82 4.21 1.47
CA PHE A 38 -2.75 5.29 1.15
C PHE A 38 -3.41 5.09 -0.22
N MET A 39 -2.62 4.75 -1.23
CA MET A 39 -3.14 4.50 -2.58
C MET A 39 -4.17 3.37 -2.61
N ASP A 40 -3.91 2.28 -1.88
CA ASP A 40 -4.86 1.17 -1.76
C ASP A 40 -6.19 1.61 -1.14
N LEU A 41 -6.16 2.45 -0.10
CA LEU A 41 -7.36 3.01 0.51
C LEU A 41 -8.15 3.90 -0.44
N VAL A 42 -7.48 4.66 -1.30
CA VAL A 42 -8.12 5.49 -2.33
C VAL A 42 -8.73 4.61 -3.43
N LEU A 43 -8.00 3.62 -3.95
CA LEU A 43 -8.50 2.72 -4.99
C LEU A 43 -9.68 1.86 -4.54
N ARG A 44 -9.68 1.43 -3.27
CA ARG A 44 -10.81 0.72 -2.66
C ARG A 44 -11.95 1.66 -2.28
N GLU A 45 -11.81 2.96 -2.51
CA GLU A 45 -12.80 4.00 -2.17
C GLU A 45 -13.17 4.00 -0.68
N TRP A 46 -12.20 3.66 0.18
CA TRP A 46 -12.30 3.86 1.63
C TRP A 46 -12.00 5.30 1.99
N LEU A 47 -11.10 5.92 1.23
CA LEU A 47 -10.82 7.35 1.25
C LEU A 47 -11.17 7.93 -0.12
N GLN A 48 -11.65 9.16 -0.11
CA GLN A 48 -11.92 9.93 -1.31
C GLN A 48 -11.16 11.26 -1.22
N LEU A 49 -10.48 11.59 -2.31
CA LEU A 49 -9.89 12.91 -2.51
C LEU A 49 -10.94 13.83 -3.11
N THR A 50 -11.18 14.97 -2.47
CA THR A 50 -12.10 16.00 -2.92
C THR A 50 -11.36 17.32 -3.08
N ARG A 51 -11.84 18.19 -3.98
CA ARG A 51 -11.20 19.48 -4.30
C ARG A 51 -9.77 19.35 -4.82
N TYR A 52 -9.46 18.24 -5.47
CA TYR A 52 -8.21 18.07 -6.22
C TYR A 52 -8.51 18.36 -7.68
N ASP A 53 -7.90 19.42 -8.22
CA ASP A 53 -7.80 19.62 -9.67
C ASP A 53 -6.43 19.10 -10.14
N PRO A 54 -6.38 18.03 -10.96
CA PRO A 54 -5.12 17.56 -11.53
C PRO A 54 -4.48 18.55 -12.52
N HIS A 55 -5.25 19.50 -13.06
CA HIS A 55 -4.83 20.47 -14.07
C HIS A 55 -5.24 21.91 -13.68
N PRO A 56 -4.67 22.49 -12.60
CA PRO A 56 -5.04 23.83 -12.18
C PRO A 56 -4.72 24.88 -13.26
N VAL A 57 -5.71 25.73 -13.54
CA VAL A 57 -5.59 26.85 -14.51
C VAL A 57 -4.57 27.90 -14.06
N GLN A 58 -4.25 27.95 -12.77
CA GLN A 58 -3.19 28.78 -12.18
C GLN A 58 -2.51 28.03 -11.03
N GLY A 59 -1.29 27.54 -11.25
CA GLY A 59 -0.18 27.39 -10.29
C GLY A 59 -0.32 26.69 -8.92
N GLU A 60 -1.50 26.41 -8.37
CA GLU A 60 -1.63 26.23 -6.90
C GLU A 60 -2.47 25.04 -6.43
N SER A 61 -2.98 24.15 -7.29
CA SER A 61 -3.57 22.90 -6.81
C SER A 61 -2.47 21.88 -6.52
N ARG A 62 -1.83 22.01 -5.34
CA ARG A 62 -0.91 20.99 -4.82
C ARG A 62 -1.74 19.81 -4.31
N LEU A 63 -1.30 18.58 -4.59
CA LEU A 63 -2.00 17.38 -4.12
C LEU A 63 -2.12 17.38 -2.58
N GLY A 64 -1.10 17.92 -1.88
CA GLY A 64 -1.10 18.10 -0.43
C GLY A 64 -2.27 18.92 0.12
N ASP A 65 -2.88 19.81 -0.67
CA ASP A 65 -4.00 20.66 -0.23
C ASP A 65 -5.38 20.03 -0.52
N ALA A 66 -5.42 18.88 -1.19
CA ALA A 66 -6.65 18.12 -1.40
C ALA A 66 -7.31 17.75 -0.05
N LEU A 67 -8.65 17.75 -0.02
CA LEU A 67 -9.40 17.31 1.15
C LEU A 67 -9.67 15.81 1.06
N VAL A 68 -9.18 15.07 2.05
CA VAL A 68 -9.47 13.64 2.23
C VAL A 68 -10.71 13.49 3.12
N VAL A 69 -11.66 12.71 2.61
CA VAL A 69 -12.92 12.37 3.29
C VAL A 69 -13.16 10.86 3.24
N PRO A 70 -14.04 10.29 4.09
CA PRO A 70 -14.47 8.90 3.95
C PRO A 70 -15.09 8.65 2.59
N GLY A 71 -14.66 7.60 1.91
CA GLY A 71 -15.22 7.17 0.64
C GLY A 71 -16.44 6.26 0.80
N LYS A 72 -17.03 5.86 -0.32
CA LYS A 72 -18.28 5.08 -0.36
C LYS A 72 -18.17 3.68 0.25
N ASN A 73 -16.95 3.14 0.32
CA ASN A 73 -16.68 1.82 0.90
C ASN A 73 -16.12 1.89 2.33
N PHE A 74 -16.09 3.08 2.94
CA PHE A 74 -15.67 3.24 4.32
C PHE A 74 -16.55 2.41 5.27
N LYS A 75 -15.91 1.62 6.15
CA LYS A 75 -16.54 0.69 7.12
C LYS A 75 -17.28 -0.52 6.52
N GLN A 76 -17.16 -0.80 5.21
CA GLN A 76 -17.74 -2.02 4.64
C GLN A 76 -17.02 -3.29 5.10
N GLU A 77 -15.70 -3.22 5.33
CA GLU A 77 -14.91 -4.32 5.87
C GLU A 77 -14.03 -3.85 7.05
N LYS A 78 -13.48 -4.80 7.79
CA LYS A 78 -12.60 -4.50 8.92
C LYS A 78 -11.24 -4.02 8.41
N PRO A 79 -10.75 -2.83 8.85
CA PRO A 79 -9.42 -2.34 8.49
C PRO A 79 -8.32 -3.25 9.00
N MET A 80 -7.23 -3.34 8.25
CA MET A 80 -5.97 -3.86 8.75
C MET A 80 -5.28 -2.83 9.66
N LEU A 81 -4.45 -3.32 10.59
CA LEU A 81 -3.81 -2.45 11.59
C LEU A 81 -2.94 -1.36 10.96
N HIS A 82 -2.21 -1.66 9.88
CA HIS A 82 -1.38 -0.66 9.20
C HIS A 82 -2.21 0.37 8.41
N GLU A 83 -3.45 0.07 8.03
CA GLU A 83 -4.34 1.03 7.39
C GLU A 83 -4.90 2.04 8.39
N MET A 84 -4.96 1.67 9.68
CA MET A 84 -5.51 2.53 10.73
C MET A 84 -4.74 3.83 10.92
N VAL A 85 -3.47 3.91 10.51
CA VAL A 85 -2.68 5.15 10.54
C VAL A 85 -3.35 6.27 9.72
N PHE A 86 -4.09 5.91 8.66
CA PHE A 86 -4.87 6.84 7.84
C PHE A 86 -6.34 6.90 8.23
N LEU A 87 -6.91 5.79 8.71
CA LEU A 87 -8.36 5.69 8.93
C LEU A 87 -8.80 6.21 10.30
N TYR A 88 -7.91 6.20 11.31
CA TYR A 88 -8.27 6.55 12.69
C TYR A 88 -8.96 7.91 12.84
N PRO A 89 -8.54 9.01 12.17
CA PRO A 89 -9.24 10.30 12.24
C PRO A 89 -10.73 10.21 11.87
N PHE A 90 -11.06 9.38 10.88
CA PHE A 90 -12.42 9.20 10.37
C PHE A 90 -13.24 8.21 11.22
N TYR A 91 -12.60 7.28 11.92
CA TYR A 91 -13.27 6.48 12.94
C TYR A 91 -13.66 7.34 14.15
N LYS A 92 -12.75 8.23 14.60
CA LYS A 92 -12.98 9.14 15.72
C LYS A 92 -14.04 10.19 15.39
N LYS A 93 -14.03 10.73 14.16
CA LYS A 93 -15.00 11.72 13.69
C LYS A 93 -15.43 11.39 12.24
N PRO A 94 -16.53 10.64 12.05
CA PRO A 94 -16.97 10.17 10.71
C PRO A 94 -17.26 11.27 9.69
N GLY A 95 -17.56 12.49 10.12
CA GLY A 95 -17.73 13.65 9.23
C GLY A 95 -16.46 14.48 9.01
N ALA A 96 -15.29 14.01 9.48
CA ALA A 96 -14.06 14.76 9.34
C ALA A 96 -13.67 14.93 7.87
N ARG A 97 -13.14 16.11 7.56
CA ARG A 97 -12.45 16.42 6.32
C ARG A 97 -11.05 16.84 6.71
N VAL A 98 -10.04 16.17 6.16
CA VAL A 98 -8.65 16.38 6.55
C VAL A 98 -7.86 16.77 5.32
N VAL A 99 -7.11 17.86 5.40
CA VAL A 99 -6.19 18.25 4.33
C VAL A 99 -5.14 17.15 4.17
N MET A 100 -4.86 16.73 2.94
CA MET A 100 -4.06 15.55 2.63
C MET A 100 -2.68 15.58 3.29
N LYS A 101 -1.95 16.69 3.21
CA LYS A 101 -0.64 16.84 3.86
C LYS A 101 -0.71 16.59 5.37
N HIS A 102 -1.75 17.08 6.05
CA HIS A 102 -1.93 16.84 7.48
C HIS A 102 -2.27 15.38 7.76
N LEU A 103 -3.02 14.72 6.88
CA LEU A 103 -3.30 13.29 7.01
C LEU A 103 -2.03 12.44 6.83
N LEU A 104 -1.20 12.77 5.85
CA LEU A 104 0.10 12.12 5.62
C LEU A 104 1.03 12.33 6.83
N GLN A 105 1.08 13.55 7.37
CA GLN A 105 1.85 13.85 8.58
C GLN A 105 1.36 13.05 9.79
N MET A 106 0.04 12.99 10.03
CA MET A 106 -0.53 12.16 11.09
C MET A 106 -0.18 10.68 10.92
N ALA A 107 -0.19 10.17 9.69
CA ALA A 107 0.16 8.78 9.40
C ALA A 107 1.65 8.49 9.64
N LEU A 108 2.55 9.40 9.25
CA LEU A 108 3.98 9.33 9.56
C LEU A 108 4.21 9.29 11.08
N SER A 109 3.57 10.21 11.82
CA SER A 109 3.67 10.23 13.29
C SER A 109 3.09 8.97 13.93
N ALA A 110 1.94 8.47 13.45
CA ALA A 110 1.30 7.27 13.97
C ALA A 110 2.08 5.98 13.64
N ALA A 111 2.78 5.95 12.49
CA ALA A 111 3.68 4.87 12.15
C ALA A 111 4.87 4.79 13.12
N SER A 112 5.25 5.91 13.76
CA SER A 112 6.29 6.08 14.78
C SER A 112 7.72 5.76 14.32
N SER A 113 7.95 4.60 13.69
CA SER A 113 9.23 4.20 13.09
C SER A 113 9.00 3.11 12.04
N GLU A 114 9.99 2.87 11.18
CA GLU A 114 9.97 1.75 10.23
C GLU A 114 9.73 0.40 10.91
N GLY A 115 10.42 0.14 12.02
CA GLY A 115 10.29 -1.10 12.77
C GLY A 115 8.88 -1.25 13.35
N HIS A 116 8.31 -0.17 13.91
CA HIS A 116 6.95 -0.19 14.44
C HIS A 116 5.94 -0.50 13.33
N PHE A 117 6.00 0.20 12.20
CA PHE A 117 5.07 -0.02 11.09
C PHE A 117 5.15 -1.44 10.53
N LYS A 118 6.36 -1.92 10.20
CA LYS A 118 6.59 -3.26 9.64
C LYS A 118 6.20 -4.36 10.63
N GLU A 119 6.72 -4.31 11.86
CA GLU A 119 6.64 -5.43 12.81
C GLU A 119 5.35 -5.44 13.63
N LYS A 120 4.83 -4.26 13.98
CA LYS A 120 3.66 -4.13 14.88
C LYS A 120 2.36 -3.95 14.12
N LEU A 121 2.39 -3.31 12.94
CA LEU A 121 1.17 -3.01 12.19
C LEU A 121 0.97 -3.94 10.98
N MET A 122 2.02 -4.26 10.21
CA MET A 122 1.88 -5.09 9.00
C MET A 122 1.98 -6.59 9.26
N MET A 123 3.01 -7.04 9.99
CA MET A 123 3.33 -8.45 10.21
C MET A 123 2.40 -9.20 11.18
N LYS A 124 1.42 -8.49 11.77
CA LYS A 124 0.40 -9.07 12.64
C LYS A 124 -0.77 -9.70 11.90
N SER A 125 -0.87 -9.52 10.58
CA SER A 125 -1.86 -10.20 9.76
C SER A 125 -1.58 -11.70 9.66
N ARG A 126 -2.65 -12.49 9.45
CA ARG A 126 -2.58 -13.96 9.36
C ARG A 126 -1.71 -14.40 8.19
N GLU A 127 -1.78 -13.67 7.08
CA GLU A 127 -1.10 -13.93 5.82
C GLU A 127 0.39 -13.61 5.92
N MET A 128 0.77 -12.55 6.65
CA MET A 128 2.17 -12.13 6.77
C MET A 128 2.93 -12.94 7.81
N ASN A 129 2.29 -13.29 8.94
CA ASN A 129 3.00 -13.88 10.08
C ASN A 129 3.89 -15.11 9.75
N PRO A 130 3.44 -16.11 8.96
CA PRO A 130 4.26 -17.29 8.66
C PRO A 130 5.41 -17.02 7.68
N LEU A 131 5.36 -15.91 6.93
CA LEU A 131 6.34 -15.59 5.90
C LEU A 131 7.65 -15.03 6.48
N PHE A 132 7.65 -14.60 7.74
CA PHE A 132 8.79 -13.94 8.37
C PHE A 132 9.32 -14.71 9.59
N LYS A 133 10.63 -14.74 9.74
CA LYS A 133 11.32 -15.32 10.89
C LYS A 133 11.04 -14.47 12.14
N LYS A 134 10.73 -15.13 13.26
CA LYS A 134 10.46 -14.46 14.55
C LYS A 134 11.72 -13.92 15.25
N THR A 135 12.90 -14.32 14.80
CA THR A 135 14.18 -14.04 15.47
C THR A 135 14.87 -12.78 14.94
N PHE A 136 14.72 -11.72 15.72
CA PHE A 136 15.23 -10.34 15.55
C PHE A 136 16.76 -10.14 15.48
N ILE A 137 17.60 -11.18 15.59
CA ILE A 137 19.05 -11.01 15.81
C ILE A 137 19.86 -10.86 14.50
N GLN A 138 19.23 -10.96 13.32
CA GLN A 138 19.90 -10.67 12.03
C GLN A 138 19.99 -9.18 11.67
N LYS A 139 19.63 -8.26 12.58
CA LYS A 139 19.75 -6.80 12.42
C LYS A 139 21.14 -6.30 12.01
N ILE A 140 22.17 -7.14 12.03
CA ILE A 140 23.56 -6.81 11.69
C ILE A 140 23.95 -7.28 10.26
N PHE A 141 23.23 -8.20 9.63
CA PHE A 141 23.65 -8.80 8.34
C PHE A 141 22.78 -8.46 7.12
N GLY A 142 21.82 -7.53 7.24
CA GLY A 142 21.05 -7.05 6.07
C GLY A 142 20.29 -8.15 5.30
N GLY A 143 20.15 -9.34 5.89
CA GLY A 143 19.56 -10.51 5.25
C GLY A 143 18.04 -10.46 5.28
N GLN A 144 17.41 -10.99 4.23
CA GLN A 144 15.95 -11.12 4.15
C GLN A 144 15.42 -11.97 5.31
N ASN A 145 14.58 -11.37 6.16
CA ASN A 145 13.93 -12.01 7.30
C ASN A 145 12.84 -13.03 6.90
N LEU A 146 12.90 -13.61 5.70
CA LEU A 146 11.88 -14.53 5.19
C LEU A 146 12.16 -15.96 5.67
N THR A 147 11.08 -16.69 5.96
CA THR A 147 11.08 -18.15 6.09
C THR A 147 11.24 -18.80 4.71
N GLU A 148 11.39 -20.12 4.63
CA GLU A 148 11.36 -20.81 3.33
C GLU A 148 10.00 -20.63 2.63
N GLU A 149 8.90 -20.61 3.40
CA GLU A 149 7.58 -20.24 2.90
C GLU A 149 7.56 -18.78 2.40
N GLY A 150 8.19 -17.87 3.12
CA GLY A 150 8.33 -16.47 2.72
C GLY A 150 9.12 -16.27 1.42
N LYS A 151 10.21 -17.03 1.21
CA LYS A 151 10.98 -17.01 -0.04
C LYS A 151 10.15 -17.53 -1.21
N PHE A 152 9.47 -18.66 -1.02
CA PHE A 152 8.55 -19.19 -2.02
C PHE A 152 7.45 -18.19 -2.36
N ALA A 153 6.83 -17.55 -1.34
CA ALA A 153 5.84 -16.51 -1.54
C ALA A 153 6.40 -15.31 -2.31
N GLN A 154 7.63 -14.87 -2.00
CA GLN A 154 8.31 -13.80 -2.72
C GLN A 154 8.48 -14.13 -4.21
N GLU A 155 9.04 -15.29 -4.53
CA GLU A 155 9.21 -15.75 -5.93
C GLU A 155 7.87 -15.86 -6.65
N ASP A 156 6.87 -16.39 -5.97
CA ASP A 156 5.52 -16.56 -6.51
C ASP A 156 4.84 -15.21 -6.81
N LEU A 157 4.90 -14.25 -5.88
CA LEU A 157 4.37 -12.90 -6.05
C LEU A 157 5.07 -12.16 -7.20
N ILE A 158 6.41 -12.22 -7.28
CA ILE A 158 7.17 -11.61 -8.38
C ILE A 158 6.75 -12.21 -9.72
N ARG A 159 6.62 -13.55 -9.79
CA ARG A 159 6.17 -14.24 -11.00
C ARG A 159 4.77 -13.79 -11.41
N GLN A 160 3.83 -13.72 -10.46
CA GLN A 160 2.46 -13.29 -10.72
C GLN A 160 2.40 -11.84 -11.22
N LEU A 161 3.09 -10.91 -10.55
CA LEU A 161 3.15 -9.51 -10.99
C LEU A 161 3.73 -9.37 -12.40
N ASN A 162 4.80 -10.11 -12.72
CA ASN A 162 5.42 -10.10 -14.06
C ASN A 162 4.49 -10.64 -15.16
N VAL A 163 3.65 -11.63 -14.85
CA VAL A 163 2.64 -12.14 -15.79
C VAL A 163 1.56 -11.08 -16.01
N LEU A 164 1.04 -10.50 -14.93
CA LEU A 164 0.02 -9.46 -14.99
C LEU A 164 0.50 -8.22 -15.76
N ASP A 165 1.76 -7.84 -15.58
CA ASP A 165 2.37 -6.72 -16.31
C ASP A 165 2.36 -6.89 -17.84
N LYS A 166 2.42 -8.15 -18.31
CA LYS A 166 2.39 -8.47 -19.74
C LYS A 166 0.97 -8.62 -20.27
N GLU A 167 0.10 -9.26 -19.49
CA GLU A 167 -1.24 -9.66 -19.96
C GLU A 167 -2.28 -8.54 -19.81
N LEU A 168 -2.25 -7.79 -18.72
CA LEU A 168 -3.31 -6.84 -18.38
C LEU A 168 -3.46 -5.70 -19.40
N PRO A 169 -2.38 -5.11 -19.97
CA PRO A 169 -2.52 -4.10 -21.02
C PRO A 169 -3.20 -4.62 -22.29
N ALA A 170 -2.97 -5.89 -22.64
CA ALA A 170 -3.64 -6.52 -23.78
C ALA A 170 -5.11 -6.78 -23.46
N LEU A 171 -5.41 -7.34 -22.27
CA LEU A 171 -6.78 -7.61 -21.82
C LEU A 171 -7.63 -6.34 -21.73
N LEU A 172 -7.09 -5.22 -21.28
CA LEU A 172 -7.82 -3.95 -21.25
C LEU A 172 -8.29 -3.47 -22.63
N LYS A 173 -7.57 -3.86 -23.69
CA LYS A 173 -7.92 -3.52 -25.08
C LYS A 173 -8.87 -4.53 -25.70
N SER A 174 -8.69 -5.83 -25.41
CA SER A 174 -9.39 -6.91 -26.11
C SER A 174 -10.59 -7.50 -25.34
N ASP A 175 -10.54 -7.54 -24.02
CA ASP A 175 -11.53 -8.22 -23.18
C ASP A 175 -11.68 -7.50 -21.82
N LYS A 176 -12.51 -6.45 -21.84
CA LYS A 176 -12.72 -5.55 -20.68
C LYS A 176 -13.30 -6.26 -19.46
N ASP A 177 -14.13 -7.28 -19.67
CA ASP A 177 -14.77 -8.01 -18.57
C ASP A 177 -13.74 -8.89 -17.85
N LYS A 178 -12.89 -9.60 -18.58
CA LYS A 178 -11.77 -10.34 -17.97
C LYS A 178 -10.78 -9.41 -17.29
N ALA A 179 -10.46 -8.27 -17.90
CA ALA A 179 -9.60 -7.27 -17.27
C ALA A 179 -10.21 -6.73 -15.96
N SER A 180 -11.52 -6.44 -15.95
CA SER A 180 -12.23 -6.00 -14.75
C SER A 180 -12.23 -7.06 -13.65
N ALA A 181 -12.50 -8.32 -13.99
CA ALA A 181 -12.45 -9.43 -13.05
C ALA A 181 -11.05 -9.61 -12.44
N LEU A 182 -10.01 -9.47 -13.26
CA LEU A 182 -8.61 -9.56 -12.83
C LEU A 182 -8.22 -8.41 -11.91
N LEU A 183 -8.60 -7.17 -12.24
CA LEU A 183 -8.39 -6.00 -11.40
C LEU A 183 -9.08 -6.14 -10.03
N LYS A 184 -10.33 -6.62 -10.01
CA LYS A 184 -11.05 -6.89 -8.75
C LYS A 184 -10.34 -7.95 -7.91
N LYS A 185 -9.78 -8.97 -8.55
CA LYS A 185 -9.07 -10.07 -7.90
C LYS A 185 -7.78 -9.60 -7.24
N ILE A 186 -6.95 -8.82 -7.92
CA ILE A 186 -5.67 -8.33 -7.38
C ILE A 186 -5.81 -7.07 -6.51
N ARG A 187 -6.98 -6.43 -6.52
CA ARG A 187 -7.31 -5.24 -5.72
C ARG A 187 -6.29 -4.12 -5.95
N GLY A 188 -5.86 -3.44 -4.89
CA GLY A 188 -4.85 -2.39 -4.99
C GLY A 188 -3.47 -2.86 -5.44
N ASN A 189 -3.17 -4.17 -5.54
CA ASN A 189 -1.86 -4.63 -6.02
C ASN A 189 -1.61 -4.25 -7.49
N VAL A 190 -2.64 -3.81 -8.23
CA VAL A 190 -2.47 -3.15 -9.52
C VAL A 190 -1.47 -1.98 -9.47
N CYS A 191 -1.34 -1.29 -8.32
CA CYS A 191 -0.37 -0.22 -8.12
C CYS A 191 1.09 -0.65 -8.20
N LEU A 192 1.36 -1.95 -8.05
CA LEU A 192 2.72 -2.51 -8.10
C LEU A 192 3.13 -2.94 -9.51
N LEU A 193 2.22 -2.87 -10.48
CA LEU A 193 2.47 -3.25 -11.87
C LEU A 193 3.24 -2.14 -12.60
N ASN A 194 4.37 -2.48 -13.21
CA ASN A 194 5.20 -1.51 -13.95
C ASN A 194 4.48 -0.97 -15.20
N SER A 195 3.56 -1.77 -15.75
CA SER A 195 2.72 -1.40 -16.89
C SER A 195 1.69 -0.32 -16.57
N PHE A 196 1.45 -0.03 -15.27
CA PHE A 196 0.52 0.99 -14.82
C PHE A 196 1.25 2.08 -14.07
N LYS A 197 1.45 3.22 -14.74
CA LYS A 197 1.90 4.44 -14.07
C LYS A 197 0.70 5.22 -13.57
N PHE A 198 0.54 5.25 -12.25
CA PHE A 198 -0.45 6.11 -11.61
C PHE A 198 0.25 7.41 -11.19
N GLU A 199 -0.03 8.50 -11.90
CA GLU A 199 0.49 9.83 -11.56
C GLU A 199 0.25 10.19 -10.09
N MET A 200 -0.90 9.80 -9.54
CA MET A 200 -1.23 10.00 -8.13
C MET A 200 -0.23 9.34 -7.17
N ILE A 201 0.30 8.15 -7.50
CA ILE A 201 1.31 7.48 -6.66
C ILE A 201 2.58 8.32 -6.59
N GLU A 202 3.05 8.82 -7.72
CA GLU A 202 4.26 9.65 -7.79
C GLU A 202 4.09 10.92 -6.97
N ARG A 203 2.94 11.60 -7.12
CA ARG A 203 2.61 12.81 -6.35
C ARG A 203 2.51 12.54 -4.84
N ILE A 204 1.89 11.44 -4.40
CA ILE A 204 1.88 11.04 -2.96
C ILE A 204 3.31 10.84 -2.44
N GLY A 205 4.18 10.21 -3.25
CA GLY A 205 5.58 9.99 -2.89
C GLY A 205 6.36 11.29 -2.69
N GLN A 206 6.12 12.29 -3.54
CA GLN A 206 6.73 13.63 -3.42
C GLN A 206 6.25 14.35 -2.15
N GLU A 207 4.95 14.33 -1.86
CA GLU A 207 4.40 14.97 -0.65
C GLU A 207 4.98 14.34 0.64
N LEU A 208 5.14 13.02 0.69
CA LEU A 208 5.76 12.37 1.85
C LEU A 208 7.24 12.71 2.00
N LEU A 209 7.98 12.85 0.89
CA LEU A 209 9.40 13.24 0.94
C LEU A 209 9.55 14.66 1.49
N LEU A 210 8.74 15.62 1.02
CA LEU A 210 8.74 16.99 1.51
C LEU A 210 8.45 17.04 3.03
N LEU A 211 7.49 16.25 3.50
CA LEU A 211 7.17 16.17 4.93
C LEU A 211 8.32 15.59 5.77
N GLU A 212 9.05 14.61 5.25
CA GLU A 212 10.25 14.07 5.93
C GLU A 212 11.34 15.14 6.04
N GLU A 213 11.62 15.88 4.95
CA GLU A 213 12.60 16.97 4.93
C GLU A 213 12.22 18.11 5.90
N GLU A 214 10.93 18.48 5.98
CA GLU A 214 10.43 19.48 6.94
C GLU A 214 10.61 19.04 8.40
N LEU A 215 10.37 17.76 8.70
CA LEU A 215 10.53 17.21 10.05
C LEU A 215 12.00 17.11 10.47
N GLU A 216 12.91 16.82 9.52
CA GLU A 216 14.35 16.79 9.77
C GLU A 216 14.94 18.21 9.91
N GLY A 217 14.50 19.16 9.09
CA GLY A 217 14.97 20.55 9.12
C GLY A 217 14.45 21.37 10.30
N GLY A 218 13.25 21.07 10.81
CA GLY A 218 12.64 21.74 11.96
C GLY A 218 13.22 21.35 13.33
N ALA A 219 14.20 20.44 13.38
CA ALA A 219 14.91 20.02 14.59
C ALA A 219 16.19 20.84 14.86
N SER A 220 16.38 21.97 14.17
CA SER A 220 17.56 22.86 14.25
C SER A 220 17.35 24.03 15.22
#